data_AF-A0A6A8DMV2-F1
#
_entry.id   AF-A0A6A8DMV2-F1
#
_cell.length_a   1.000
_cell.length_b   1.000
_cell.length_c   1.000
_cell.angle_alpha   90.00
_cell.angle_beta   90.00
_cell.angle_gamma   90.00
#
_symmetry.space_group_name_H-M   'P 1'
#
loop_
_entity.id
_entity.type
_entity.pdbx_description
1 polymer ?
#
loop_
_entity_poly.entity_id
_entity_poly.type
_entity_poly.pdbx_seq_one_letter_code
_entity_poly.pdbx_strand_id
1 'polypeptide(L)'
;MFDKIKMLFKKGDLLTLELEDWYKWYKEPQNYHNAVVAHLKNEGYKVETISVVDNLNSNKISTLFIDGIKYELRAPKIVGPTQTVILKKTKDFDARGKK
;
A
#
# COMPACT_ATOMS: atom_id res chain seq x y z
N MET A 1 -10.06 0.09 15.67
CA MET A 1 -10.43 1.36 15.02
C MET A 1 -9.80 1.41 13.63
N PHE A 2 -10.28 0.57 12.71
CA PHE A 2 -9.76 0.43 11.33
C PHE A 2 -10.90 0.48 10.29
N ASP A 3 -12.01 1.13 10.64
CA ASP A 3 -13.29 1.15 9.87
C ASP A 3 -13.28 2.08 8.64
N LYS A 4 -12.16 2.70 8.32
CA LYS A 4 -12.10 3.84 7.38
C LYS A 4 -11.57 3.47 6.00
N ILE A 5 -11.69 2.21 5.61
CA ILE A 5 -11.14 1.69 4.35
C ILE A 5 -12.27 1.24 3.47
N LYS A 6 -12.49 2.01 2.39
CA LYS A 6 -13.75 1.97 1.65
C LYS A 6 -13.74 0.99 0.50
N MET A 7 -12.64 0.91 -0.26
CA MET A 7 -12.60 0.08 -1.47
C MET A 7 -11.18 -0.32 -1.87
N LEU A 8 -11.01 -1.59 -2.23
CA LEU A 8 -9.84 -2.12 -2.92
C LEU A 8 -10.13 -2.21 -4.43
N PHE A 9 -9.49 -1.35 -5.21
CA PHE A 9 -9.52 -1.39 -6.66
C PHE A 9 -8.29 -2.12 -7.20
N LYS A 10 -8.48 -3.28 -7.83
CA LYS A 10 -7.40 -4.00 -8.52
C LYS A 10 -7.39 -3.65 -9.99
N LYS A 11 -6.36 -2.93 -10.45
CA LYS A 11 -6.12 -2.62 -11.87
C LYS A 11 -4.79 -3.22 -12.32
N GLY A 12 -4.83 -4.45 -12.81
CA GLY A 12 -3.63 -5.17 -13.30
C GLY A 12 -2.57 -5.34 -12.20
N ASP A 13 -1.42 -4.71 -12.38
CA ASP A 13 -0.28 -4.71 -11.44
C ASP A 13 -0.42 -3.70 -10.28
N LEU A 14 -1.52 -2.95 -10.22
CA LEU A 14 -1.79 -1.95 -9.20
C LEU A 14 -2.99 -2.36 -8.35
N LEU A 15 -2.79 -2.36 -7.04
CA LEU A 15 -3.84 -2.43 -6.05
C LEU A 15 -4.00 -1.05 -5.43
N THR A 16 -5.21 -0.53 -5.45
CA THR A 16 -5.53 0.82 -5.03
C THR A 16 -6.51 0.76 -3.86
N LEU A 17 -6.20 1.36 -2.71
CA LEU A 17 -7.14 1.44 -1.59
C LEU A 17 -7.59 2.89 -1.38
N GLU A 18 -8.88 3.12 -1.14
CA GLU A 18 -9.38 4.44 -0.73
C GLU A 18 -9.60 4.49 0.79
N LEU A 19 -8.98 5.48 1.45
CA LEU A 19 -8.99 5.64 2.90
C LEU A 19 -9.61 7.00 3.28
N GLU A 20 -10.65 6.97 4.12
CA GLU A 20 -11.50 8.13 4.39
C GLU A 20 -10.92 9.14 5.41
N ASP A 21 -9.81 8.83 6.09
CA ASP A 21 -9.28 9.70 7.16
C ASP A 21 -7.81 9.42 7.46
N TRP A 22 -6.99 9.52 6.40
CA TRP A 22 -5.59 9.12 6.45
C TRP A 22 -4.61 10.27 6.76
N TYR A 23 -5.03 11.53 6.61
CA TYR A 23 -4.14 12.70 6.53
C TYR A 23 -3.07 12.79 7.65
N LYS A 24 -3.35 12.26 8.84
CA LYS A 24 -2.40 12.21 9.96
C LYS A 24 -1.40 11.04 9.86
N TRP A 25 -1.82 9.86 9.42
CA TRP A 25 -0.99 8.66 9.39
C TRP A 25 0.04 8.66 8.28
N TYR A 26 -0.10 9.50 7.24
CA TYR A 26 0.98 9.73 6.28
C TYR A 26 2.19 10.40 6.93
N LYS A 27 2.10 10.98 8.12
CA LYS A 27 3.29 11.46 8.84
C LYS A 27 3.99 10.36 9.62
N GLU A 28 3.37 9.18 9.72
CA GLU A 28 3.82 8.04 10.50
C GLU A 28 3.81 6.77 9.63
N PRO A 29 4.89 6.48 8.88
CA PRO A 29 4.94 5.37 7.93
C PRO A 29 4.64 3.99 8.57
N GLN A 30 4.85 3.85 9.88
CA GLN A 30 4.58 2.63 10.63
C GLN A 30 3.09 2.42 10.90
N ASN A 31 2.40 3.47 11.37
CA ASN A 31 0.94 3.48 11.44
C ASN A 31 0.37 3.27 10.04
N TYR A 32 1.06 3.80 9.03
CA TYR A 32 0.64 3.63 7.65
C TYR A 32 0.58 2.18 7.22
N HIS A 33 1.72 1.55 7.39
CA HIS A 33 1.91 0.17 7.06
C HIS A 33 0.92 -0.73 7.82
N ASN A 34 0.76 -0.53 9.13
CA ASN A 34 -0.09 -1.37 9.97
C ASN A 34 -1.56 -1.36 9.54
N ALA A 35 -2.12 -0.20 9.18
CA ALA A 35 -3.50 -0.10 8.74
C ALA A 35 -3.74 -0.82 7.40
N VAL A 36 -2.81 -0.69 6.45
CA VAL A 36 -2.91 -1.38 5.15
C VAL A 36 -2.78 -2.89 5.34
N VAL A 37 -1.85 -3.36 6.18
CA VAL A 37 -1.71 -4.77 6.50
C VAL A 37 -2.96 -5.31 7.19
N ALA A 38 -3.53 -4.59 8.15
CA ALA A 38 -4.74 -4.97 8.85
C ALA A 38 -5.92 -5.12 7.86
N HIS A 39 -6.05 -4.18 6.91
CA HIS A 39 -7.08 -4.24 5.89
C HIS A 39 -6.95 -5.45 4.98
N LEU A 40 -5.76 -5.66 4.41
CA LEU A 40 -5.50 -6.77 3.51
C LEU A 40 -5.72 -8.12 4.20
N LYS A 41 -5.34 -8.24 5.47
CA LYS A 41 -5.64 -9.43 6.28
C LYS A 41 -7.15 -9.61 6.51
N ASN A 42 -7.88 -8.52 6.75
CA ASN A 42 -9.34 -8.54 6.92
C ASN A 42 -10.07 -8.95 5.62
N GLU A 43 -9.52 -8.58 4.47
CA GLU A 43 -9.99 -9.00 3.14
C GLU A 43 -9.60 -10.47 2.81
N GLY A 44 -8.82 -11.14 3.67
CA GLY A 44 -8.41 -12.54 3.51
C GLY A 44 -7.08 -12.74 2.78
N TYR A 45 -6.33 -11.67 2.48
CA TYR A 45 -5.01 -11.78 1.86
C TYR A 45 -3.93 -12.15 2.88
N LYS A 46 -2.96 -12.96 2.45
CA LYS A 46 -1.80 -13.30 3.27
C LYS A 46 -0.72 -12.24 3.10
N VAL A 47 -0.51 -11.42 4.14
CA VAL A 47 0.45 -10.31 4.08
C VAL A 47 1.67 -10.55 4.96
N GLU A 48 2.84 -10.44 4.35
CA GLU A 48 4.15 -10.51 5.01
C GLU A 48 4.92 -9.21 4.81
N THR A 49 5.49 -8.67 5.88
CA THR A 49 6.16 -7.38 5.84
C THR A 49 7.65 -7.58 5.66
N ILE A 50 8.22 -6.95 4.64
CA ILE A 50 9.67 -7.03 4.37
C ILE A 50 10.40 -5.91 5.09
N SER A 51 9.96 -4.67 4.84
CA SER A 51 10.60 -3.48 5.41
C SER A 51 9.65 -2.30 5.36
N VAL A 52 9.67 -1.49 6.41
CA VAL A 52 8.95 -0.22 6.51
C VAL A 52 9.99 0.88 6.55
N VAL A 53 9.78 1.97 5.80
CA VAL A 53 10.68 3.12 5.86
C VAL A 53 10.46 3.86 7.16
N ASP A 54 11.54 4.32 7.78
CA ASP A 54 11.48 5.11 9.00
C ASP A 54 11.02 6.55 8.72
N ASN A 55 11.41 7.10 7.57
CA ASN A 55 11.08 8.44 7.12
C ASN A 55 10.56 8.46 5.69
N LEU A 56 9.52 9.28 5.46
CA LEU A 56 8.88 9.47 4.16
C LEU A 56 9.63 10.52 3.33
N ASN A 57 10.91 10.27 3.08
CA ASN A 57 11.70 11.06 2.13
C ASN A 57 11.31 10.78 0.68
N SER A 58 10.48 9.77 0.44
CA SER A 58 9.97 9.38 -0.87
C SER A 58 8.55 8.87 -0.73
N ASN A 59 7.79 8.86 -1.82
CA ASN A 59 6.43 8.31 -1.87
C ASN A 59 6.34 6.80 -1.54
N LYS A 60 7.45 6.13 -1.24
CA LYS A 60 7.51 4.72 -0.84
C LYS A 60 7.47 4.61 0.68
N ILE A 61 6.56 3.78 1.20
CA ILE A 61 6.31 3.60 2.63
C ILE A 61 6.84 2.26 3.12
N SER A 62 6.50 1.19 2.42
CA SER A 62 6.94 -0.14 2.83
C SER A 62 6.97 -1.08 1.64
N THR A 63 7.64 -2.20 1.84
CA THR A 63 7.59 -3.33 0.91
C THR A 63 6.99 -4.51 1.66
N LEU A 64 5.99 -5.15 1.07
CA LEU A 64 5.27 -6.27 1.65
C LEU A 64 5.01 -7.33 0.58
N PHE A 65 4.93 -8.59 0.97
CA PHE A 65 4.40 -9.66 0.15
C PHE A 65 2.90 -9.79 0.43
N ILE A 66 2.10 -9.86 -0.63
CA ILE A 66 0.68 -10.18 -0.59
C ILE A 66 0.53 -11.48 -1.38
N ASP A 67 0.12 -12.56 -0.73
CA ASP A 67 -0.04 -13.89 -1.33
C ASP A 67 1.21 -14.36 -2.09
N GLY A 68 2.38 -14.15 -1.48
CA GLY A 68 3.68 -14.50 -2.06
C GLY A 68 4.17 -13.56 -3.17
N ILE A 69 3.41 -12.52 -3.52
CA ILE A 69 3.77 -11.53 -4.53
C ILE A 69 4.31 -10.27 -3.86
N LYS A 70 5.47 -9.78 -4.31
CA LYS A 70 6.08 -8.56 -3.78
C LYS A 70 5.33 -7.30 -4.25
N TYR A 71 4.91 -6.49 -3.30
CA TYR A 71 4.28 -5.18 -3.51
C TYR A 71 5.05 -4.07 -2.79
N GLU A 72 5.16 -2.93 -3.46
CA GLU A 72 5.61 -1.68 -2.85
C GLU A 72 4.40 -0.85 -2.46
N LEU A 73 4.29 -0.56 -1.16
CA LEU A 73 3.33 0.38 -0.65
C LEU A 73 3.80 1.80 -0.91
N ARG A 74 3.02 2.54 -1.69
CA ARG A 74 3.29 3.92 -2.01
C ARG A 74 2.14 4.81 -1.56
N ALA A 75 2.50 5.89 -0.89
CA ALA A 75 1.59 6.98 -0.65
C ALA A 75 1.56 7.90 -1.89
N PRO A 76 0.39 8.13 -2.49
CA PRO A 76 0.26 9.09 -3.57
C PRO A 76 0.39 10.52 -3.04
N LYS A 77 0.71 11.42 -3.96
CA LYS A 77 0.54 12.86 -3.74
C LYS A 77 -0.95 13.12 -3.47
N ILE A 78 -1.24 13.91 -2.44
CA ILE A 78 -2.59 14.31 -2.06
C ILE A 78 -3.22 15.06 -3.25
N VAL A 79 -4.32 14.54 -3.79
CA VAL A 79 -5.12 15.20 -4.85
C VAL A 79 -6.58 15.22 -4.40
N GLY A 80 -6.87 15.77 -3.21
CA GLY A 80 -8.22 15.88 -2.67
C GLY A 80 -8.36 15.45 -1.20
N PRO A 81 -9.59 15.40 -0.67
CA PRO A 81 -9.88 15.02 0.72
C PRO A 81 -9.70 13.52 0.99
N THR A 82 -9.74 12.69 -0.06
CA THR A 82 -9.50 11.26 0.02
C THR A 82 -8.06 10.92 -0.31
N GLN A 83 -7.48 10.03 0.49
CA GLN A 83 -6.13 9.53 0.24
C GLN A 83 -6.24 8.14 -0.37
N THR A 84 -5.75 8.04 -1.58
CA THR A 84 -5.57 6.78 -2.26
C THR A 84 -4.31 6.09 -1.70
N VAL A 85 -4.25 4.77 -1.71
CA VAL A 85 -3.03 4.00 -1.40
C VAL A 85 -2.70 3.20 -2.63
N ILE A 86 -1.44 3.22 -3.04
CA ILE A 86 -1.03 2.51 -4.25
C ILE A 86 -0.06 1.41 -3.85
N LEU A 87 -0.54 0.18 -3.91
CA LEU A 87 0.25 -1.03 -3.84
C LEU A 87 0.69 -1.37 -5.27
N LYS A 88 1.95 -1.09 -5.59
CA LYS A 88 2.52 -1.40 -6.89
C LYS A 88 3.23 -2.74 -6.83
N LYS A 89 2.80 -3.71 -7.64
CA LYS A 89 3.51 -4.97 -7.78
C LYS A 89 4.94 -4.68 -8.23
N THR A 90 5.92 -5.12 -7.44
CA THR A 90 7.32 -5.05 -7.85
C THR A 90 7.55 -6.22 -8.78
N LYS A 91 7.73 -5.94 -10.08
CA LYS A 91 8.20 -6.94 -11.04
C LYS A 91 9.66 -7.27 -10.73
N ASP A 92 9.86 -8.08 -9.72
CA ASP A 92 11.13 -8.76 -9.47
C ASP A 92 10.84 -10.25 -9.29
N PHE A 93 10.11 -10.80 -10.28
CA PHE A 93 10.24 -12.17 -10.82
C PHE A 93 9.20 -12.38 -11.95
N ASP A 94 9.21 -11.55 -12.99
CA ASP A 94 8.89 -12.04 -14.35
C ASP A 94 9.33 -11.03 -15.40
N ALA A 95 10.01 -11.56 -16.41
CA ALA A 95 10.63 -10.87 -17.51
C ALA A 95 9.66 -10.04 -18.36
N ARG A 96 10.26 -9.22 -19.23
CA ARG A 96 9.68 -8.52 -20.39
C ARG A 96 9.13 -7.12 -20.12
N GLY A 97 9.84 -6.12 -20.65
CA GLY A 97 9.32 -4.76 -20.70
C GLY A 97 10.24 -3.63 -21.18
N LYS A 98 11.28 -3.88 -22.00
CA LYS A 98 11.87 -2.89 -22.92
C LYS A 98 12.35 -3.70 -24.13
N LYS A 99 11.52 -3.86 -25.17
CA LYS A 99 11.27 -2.94 -26.29
C LYS A 99 12.55 -2.64 -27.06
#